data_AF-A0A239LFN2-F1
#
_entry.id   AF-A0A239LFN2-F1
#
_cell.length_a   1.000
_cell.length_b   1.000
_cell.length_c   1.000
_cell.angle_alpha   90.00
_cell.angle_beta   90.00
_cell.angle_gamma   90.00
#
_symmetry.space_group_name_H-M   'P 1'
#
loop_
_entity.id
_entity.type
_entity.pdbx_description
1 polymer ?
#
loop_
_entity_poly.entity_id
_entity_poly.type
_entity_poly.pdbx_seq_one_letter_code
_entity_poly.pdbx_strand_id
1 'polypeptide(L)' 'MTMTNSSITLKSRVDFDSDDGRHTGTVVGLLRDINNGRGIALVEIDHELPGVVHQVAIDQLHVRYPHVA' A
#
# COMPACT_ATOMS: atom_id res chain seq x y z
N MET A 1 -0.24 23.05 -3.10
CA MET A 1 -0.29 21.77 -3.86
C MET A 1 -1.30 20.88 -3.16
N THR A 2 -2.44 20.65 -3.80
CA THR A 2 -3.55 19.89 -3.22
C THR A 2 -3.13 18.43 -3.16
N MET A 3 -2.78 17.93 -1.98
CA MET A 3 -2.59 16.50 -1.76
C MET A 3 -3.94 15.85 -2.01
N THR A 4 -4.09 15.18 -3.15
CA THR A 4 -5.21 14.28 -3.39
C THR A 4 -5.22 13.31 -2.24
N ASN A 5 -6.23 13.42 -1.38
CA ASN A 5 -6.50 12.49 -0.30
C ASN A 5 -7.02 11.19 -0.94
N SER A 6 -6.12 10.51 -1.65
CA SER A 6 -6.41 9.29 -2.39
C SER A 6 -6.64 8.20 -1.36
N SER A 7 -7.91 7.93 -1.05
CA SER A 7 -8.28 6.90 -0.09
C SER A 7 -7.71 5.56 -0.54
N ILE A 8 -6.81 4.98 0.25
CA ILE A 8 -6.29 3.62 0.01
C ILE A 8 -7.41 2.63 0.33
N THR A 9 -7.78 1.83 -0.66
CA THR A 9 -8.83 0.80 -0.55
C THR A 9 -8.29 -0.57 -0.93
N LEU A 10 -9.04 -1.63 -0.60
CA LEU A 10 -8.73 -2.97 -1.10
C LEU A 10 -8.62 -2.94 -2.64
N LYS A 11 -7.65 -3.69 -3.17
CA LYS A 11 -7.26 -3.78 -4.58
C LYS A 11 -6.62 -2.50 -5.15
N SER A 12 -6.35 -1.48 -4.32
CA SER A 12 -5.55 -0.33 -4.77
C SER A 12 -4.16 -0.80 -5.18
N ARG A 13 -3.72 -0.38 -6.37
CA ARG A 13 -2.31 -0.45 -6.76
C ARG A 13 -1.54 0.62 -5.98
N VAL A 14 -0.44 0.24 -5.37
CA VAL A 14 0.34 1.13 -4.50
C VAL A 14 1.83 0.95 -4.75
N ASP A 15 2.59 1.98 -4.39
CA ASP A 15 4.03 1.93 -4.23
C ASP A 15 4.47 2.51 -2.88
N PHE A 16 5.59 2.03 -2.37
CA PHE A 16 6.21 2.48 -1.13
C PHE A 16 7.70 2.18 -1.15
N ASP A 17 8.45 2.90 -0.31
CA ASP A 17 9.87 2.67 -0.09
C ASP A 17 10.07 1.79 1.15
N SER A 18 11.02 0.85 1.06
CA SER A 18 11.53 0.03 2.15
C SER A 18 13.05 0.15 2.21
N ASP A 19 13.68 -0.48 3.21
CA ASP A 19 15.14 -0.54 3.33
C ASP A 19 15.81 -1.23 2.12
N ASP A 20 15.07 -2.12 1.43
CA ASP A 20 15.54 -2.85 0.24
C ASP A 20 15.25 -2.11 -1.07
N GLY A 21 14.60 -0.94 -0.99
CA GLY A 21 14.29 -0.07 -2.13
C GLY A 21 12.79 0.15 -2.35
N ARG A 22 12.45 0.56 -3.57
CA ARG A 22 11.06 0.89 -3.93
C ARG A 22 10.31 -0.34 -4.39
N HIS A 23 9.15 -0.59 -3.79
CA HIS A 23 8.28 -1.71 -4.14
C HIS A 23 6.96 -1.24 -4.74
N THR A 24 6.37 -2.10 -5.56
CA THR A 24 5.02 -1.93 -6.09
C THR A 24 4.19 -3.16 -5.79
N GLY A 25 2.92 -2.96 -5.47
CA GLY A 25 2.04 -4.06 -5.13
C GLY A 25 0.56 -3.70 -5.14
N THR A 26 -0.24 -4.63 -4.62
CA THR A 26 -1.68 -4.50 -4.51
C THR A 26 -2.12 -4.65 -3.05
N VAL A 27 -2.98 -3.74 -2.59
CA VAL A 27 -3.56 -3.83 -1.25
C VAL A 27 -4.55 -5.01 -1.20
N VAL A 28 -4.25 -6.02 -0.40
CA VAL A 28 -5.10 -7.21 -0.22
C VAL A 28 -5.82 -7.22 1.13
N GLY A 29 -5.38 -6.38 2.08
CA GLY A 29 -6.00 -6.23 3.39
C GLY A 29 -5.81 -4.83 3.96
N LEU A 30 -6.75 -4.41 4.80
CA LEU A 30 -6.67 -3.17 5.58
C LEU A 30 -6.95 -3.51 7.03
N LEU A 31 -6.02 -3.14 7.90
CA LEU A 31 -6.04 -3.38 9.32
C LEU A 31 -5.92 -2.05 10.06
N ARG A 32 -6.30 -2.06 11.32
CA ARG A 32 -6.08 -0.94 12.24
C ARG A 32 -5.30 -1.46 13.44
N ASP A 33 -4.16 -0.86 13.70
CA ASP A 33 -3.39 -1.15 14.91
C ASP A 33 -4.21 -0.70 16.13
N ILE A 34 -4.49 -1.63 17.02
CA ILE A 34 -5.32 -1.40 18.20
C ILE A 34 -4.60 -0.57 19.28
N ASN A 35 -3.28 -0.51 19.25
CA ASN A 35 -2.48 0.16 20.29
C ASN A 35 -2.36 1.67 20.03
N ASN A 36 -2.34 2.09 18.76
CA ASN A 36 -2.13 3.48 18.37
C ASN A 36 -3.18 4.01 17.37
N GLY A 37 -4.10 3.16 16.91
CA GLY A 37 -5.16 3.52 15.98
C GLY A 37 -4.71 3.77 14.54
N ARG A 38 -3.43 3.57 14.19
CA ARG A 38 -2.89 3.77 12.84
C ARG A 38 -3.39 2.69 11.89
N GLY A 39 -3.60 3.09 10.65
CA GLY A 39 -3.99 2.16 9.58
C GLY A 39 -2.77 1.43 9.02
N ILE A 40 -2.90 0.11 8.87
CA ILE A 40 -1.92 -0.76 8.24
C ILE A 40 -2.57 -1.38 7.01
N ALA A 41 -1.85 -1.41 5.89
CA ALA A 41 -2.25 -2.15 4.71
C ALA A 41 -1.41 -3.43 4.61
N LEU A 42 -2.06 -4.53 4.20
CA LEU A 42 -1.39 -5.73 3.73
C LEU A 42 -1.22 -5.59 2.22
N VAL A 43 0.03 -5.53 1.77
CA VAL A 43 0.37 -5.34 0.36
C VAL A 43 1.05 -6.60 -0.16
N GLU A 44 0.47 -7.19 -1.20
CA GLU A 44 1.12 -8.26 -1.96
C GLU A 44 2.00 -7.61 -3.03
N ILE A 45 3.30 -7.89 -3.00
CA ILE A 45 4.30 -7.26 -3.86
C ILE A 45 4.38 -8.00 -5.20
N ASP A 46 4.38 -7.25 -6.31
CA ASP A 46 4.29 -7.81 -7.67
C ASP A 46 5.44 -8.78 -8.04
N HIS A 47 6.62 -8.61 -7.44
CA HIS A 47 7.83 -9.38 -7.74
C HIS A 47 8.17 -10.44 -6.69
N GLU A 48 7.29 -10.66 -5.71
CA GLU A 48 7.42 -11.74 -4.73
C GLU A 48 6.54 -12.94 -5.08
N LEU A 49 6.66 -14.02 -4.30
CA LEU A 49 5.81 -15.19 -4.43
C LEU A 49 4.35 -14.83 -4.09
N PRO A 50 3.36 -15.35 -4.84
CA PRO A 50 1.95 -15.14 -4.52
C PRO A 50 1.61 -15.54 -3.09
N GLY A 51 0.82 -14.69 -2.42
CA GLY A 51 0.42 -14.88 -1.02
C GLY A 51 1.42 -14.39 0.03
N VAL A 52 2.60 -13.90 -0.37
CA VAL A 52 3.50 -13.17 0.54
C VAL A 52 3.03 -11.73 0.65
N VAL A 53 2.81 -11.25 1.88
CA VAL A 53 2.29 -9.91 2.15
C VAL A 53 3.20 -9.13 3.09
N HIS A 54 3.35 -7.85 2.77
CA HIS A 54 4.05 -6.88 3.61
C HIS A 54 3.05 -6.02 4.38
N GLN A 55 3.34 -5.78 5.65
CA GLN A 55 2.56 -4.86 6.48
C GLN A 55 3.15 -3.46 6.36
N VAL A 56 2.42 -2.54 5.74
CA VAL A 56 2.90 -1.18 5.46
C VAL A 56 1.95 -0.18 6.08
N ALA A 57 2.48 0.86 6.71
CA ALA A 57 1.63 1.93 7.24
C ALA A 57 0.96 2.68 6.07
N ILE A 58 -0.33 2.97 6.21
CA ILE A 58 -1.12 3.60 5.13
C ILE A 58 -0.54 4.96 4.71
N ASP A 59 0.11 5.67 5.63
CA ASP A 59 0.74 6.98 5.37
C ASP A 59 2.07 6.88 4.61
N GLN A 60 2.63 5.68 4.44
CA GLN A 60 3.83 5.41 3.63
C GLN A 60 3.49 4.95 2.21
N LEU A 61 2.20 4.76 1.90
CA LEU A 61 1.76 4.26 0.61
C LEU A 61 1.34 5.38 -0.33
N HIS A 62 1.73 5.23 -1.59
CA HIS A 62 1.31 6.08 -2.68
C HIS A 62 0.40 5.30 -3.62
N VAL A 63 -0.83 5.78 -3.82
CA VAL A 63 -1.78 5.15 -4.76
C VAL A 63 -1.30 5.36 -6.19
N ARG A 64 -1.15 4.26 -6.94
CA ARG A 64 -0.91 4.29 -8.37
C ARG A 64 -2.25 4.20 -9.10
N TYR A 65 -2.67 5.32 -9.67
CA TYR A 65 -3.77 5.30 -10.61
C TYR A 65 -3.37 4.53 -11.87
N PRO A 66 -4.25 3.66 -12.41
CA PRO A 66 -4.00 3.10 -13.73
C PRO A 66 -3.87 4.25 -14.72
N HIS A 67 -2.73 4.30 -15.42
CA HIS A 67 -2.55 5.20 -16.55
C HIS A 67 -3.59 4.80 -17.60
N VAL A 68 -4.69 5.55 -17.68
CA VAL A 68 -5.63 5.42 -18.80
C VAL A 68 -4.92 6.07 -19.98
N ALA A 69 -4.43 5.24 -20.90
CA ALA A 69 -3.83 5.66 -22.16
C ALA A 69 -4.90 6.25 -23.10
#